data_AF-A0A0R2C769-F1
#
_entry.id   AF-A0A0R2C769-F1
#
_cell.length_a   1.000
_cell.length_b   1.000
_cell.length_c   1.000
_cell.angle_alpha   90.00
_cell.angle_beta   90.00
_cell.angle_gamma   90.00
#
_symmetry.space_group_name_H-M   'P 1'
#
loop_
_entity.id
_entity.type
_entity.pdbx_description
1 polymer ?
#
loop_
_entity_poly.entity_id
_entity_poly.type
_entity_poly.pdbx_seq_one_letter_code
_entity_poly.pdbx_strand_id
1 'polypeptide(L)'
;MMKKKQLLTLGIAALLVLSGCGAKQHDDSQASSSSRTSTQQVTKVAYQNLGAKQRKQLRFRFQAKSDGGSDTLYNVNARITNKTKHAVTFNRAKFFIDRTADGDKIKSAATGRVTVQPGKHVDLKELFIDVNVSVFRSAGTFYYLNKHFPLAYTYHAHQGNGSTSNSLQDNEAKAVQSQAASNTSSSSSAVATSTSTTANSASANSGSTNTTTGTNSSNGSTGSTKSDGTTSNQTSGTNLTQAQLQAWAFKHTAANYNFNVTPNDFTFTFGTNSDGEATVTVAENHSSSNMQAHNADPNTNPTVASYTVNAQGELVNNYTQQVVASSYGN
;
A
#
# COMPACT_ATOMS: atom_id res chain seq x y z
N MET A 1 -16.06 -41.57 -46.76
CA MET A 1 -14.81 -41.19 -47.48
C MET A 1 -13.61 -41.31 -46.53
N MET A 2 -12.40 -41.13 -47.06
CA MET A 2 -11.08 -41.11 -46.39
C MET A 2 -11.02 -40.27 -45.09
N LYS A 3 -10.05 -40.41 -44.18
CA LYS A 3 -9.21 -41.53 -43.67
C LYS A 3 -8.37 -40.94 -42.51
N LYS A 4 -8.00 -41.72 -41.49
CA LYS A 4 -7.17 -41.26 -40.36
C LYS A 4 -5.80 -40.72 -40.81
N LYS A 5 -5.27 -39.70 -40.11
CA LYS A 5 -3.83 -39.61 -39.76
C LYS A 5 -3.68 -39.03 -38.35
N GLN A 6 -3.09 -39.83 -37.45
CA GLN A 6 -2.30 -39.28 -36.33
C GLN A 6 -0.92 -38.90 -36.89
N LEU A 7 -0.20 -38.03 -36.20
CA LEU A 7 1.25 -37.91 -36.38
C LEU A 7 1.93 -37.90 -35.00
N LEU A 8 2.96 -38.72 -34.86
CA LEU A 8 3.76 -38.88 -33.65
C LEU A 8 5.23 -38.88 -34.05
N THR A 9 5.98 -37.93 -33.52
CA THR A 9 7.45 -37.81 -33.60
C THR A 9 7.87 -37.16 -32.29
N LEU A 10 8.43 -37.94 -31.35
CA LEU A 10 9.87 -38.19 -31.20
C LEU A 10 10.65 -36.90 -30.87
N GLY A 11 11.25 -36.88 -29.68
CA GLY A 11 12.22 -35.86 -29.28
C GLY A 11 13.66 -36.27 -29.56
N ILE A 12 14.59 -35.34 -29.29
CA ILE A 12 16.04 -35.58 -29.30
C ILE A 12 16.60 -35.08 -27.96
N ALA A 13 17.55 -35.82 -27.40
CA ALA A 13 18.17 -35.52 -26.12
C ALA A 13 19.47 -34.71 -26.26
N ALA A 14 19.80 -34.00 -25.17
CA ALA A 14 21.13 -33.56 -24.71
C ALA A 14 22.23 -33.24 -25.75
N LEU A 15 22.74 -32.01 -25.68
CA LEU A 15 24.16 -31.74 -25.95
C LEU A 15 24.70 -30.73 -24.93
N LEU A 16 25.56 -31.22 -24.04
CA LEU A 16 26.43 -30.39 -23.19
C LEU A 16 27.56 -29.83 -24.03
N VAL A 17 27.86 -28.54 -23.88
CA VAL A 17 29.11 -27.95 -24.38
C VAL A 17 29.78 -27.21 -23.22
N LEU A 18 30.87 -27.77 -22.71
CA LEU A 18 31.81 -27.03 -21.87
C LEU A 18 32.81 -26.30 -22.77
N SER A 19 32.87 -24.98 -22.64
CA SER A 19 33.93 -24.10 -23.15
C SER A 19 33.83 -22.79 -22.38
N GLY A 20 34.89 -22.11 -21.99
CA GLY A 20 36.33 -22.35 -22.21
C GLY A 20 37.03 -20.99 -22.20
N CYS A 21 38.10 -20.83 -21.42
CA CYS A 21 38.71 -19.50 -21.22
C CYS A 21 39.39 -18.94 -22.48
N GLY A 22 39.33 -17.62 -22.66
CA GLY A 22 40.10 -16.87 -23.66
C GLY A 22 40.17 -15.39 -23.29
N ALA A 23 41.32 -14.74 -23.48
CA ALA A 23 41.55 -13.36 -23.07
C ALA A 23 42.56 -12.64 -23.99
N LYS A 24 42.48 -11.30 -23.99
CA LYS A 24 43.30 -10.27 -24.69
C LYS A 24 42.84 -9.87 -26.11
N GLN A 25 42.55 -8.56 -26.22
CA GLN A 25 42.90 -7.53 -27.24
C GLN A 25 43.41 -7.99 -28.62
N HIS A 26 43.10 -7.33 -29.75
CA HIS A 26 43.02 -5.87 -29.98
C HIS A 26 41.92 -5.46 -31.01
N ASP A 27 41.89 -4.18 -31.41
CA ASP A 27 41.06 -3.56 -32.48
C ASP A 27 41.08 -4.28 -33.85
N ASP A 28 40.18 -4.04 -34.82
CA ASP A 28 39.39 -2.82 -35.10
C ASP A 28 37.97 -3.09 -35.68
N SER A 29 37.25 -1.99 -35.87
CA SER A 29 35.85 -1.77 -36.19
C SER A 29 35.23 -2.47 -37.42
N GLN A 30 34.07 -3.11 -37.19
CA GLN A 30 32.97 -3.11 -38.17
C GLN A 30 31.60 -3.09 -37.45
N ALA A 31 30.70 -2.22 -37.91
CA ALA A 31 29.43 -1.97 -37.22
C ALA A 31 28.39 -3.08 -37.44
N SER A 32 27.98 -3.76 -36.37
CA SER A 32 26.80 -4.64 -36.35
C SER A 32 25.79 -4.13 -35.32
N SER A 33 24.53 -3.98 -35.72
CA SER A 33 23.48 -3.33 -34.93
C SER A 33 22.89 -4.26 -33.86
N SER A 34 23.71 -4.66 -32.90
CA SER A 34 23.28 -5.41 -31.72
C SER A 34 22.33 -4.54 -30.88
N SER A 35 21.03 -4.80 -30.99
CA SER A 35 19.98 -4.15 -30.22
C SER A 35 20.14 -4.50 -28.73
N ARG A 36 20.93 -3.70 -28.01
CA ARG A 36 21.06 -3.78 -26.55
C ARG A 36 19.67 -3.62 -25.93
N THR A 37 19.08 -4.72 -25.48
CA THR A 37 17.86 -4.73 -24.67
C THR A 37 18.17 -4.06 -23.34
N SER A 38 18.12 -2.73 -23.32
CA SER A 38 18.36 -1.92 -22.13
C SER A 38 17.32 -2.31 -21.08
N THR A 39 17.78 -2.99 -20.03
CA THR A 39 17.04 -3.26 -18.81
C THR A 39 16.88 -1.95 -18.04
N GLN A 40 16.12 -1.01 -18.61
CA GLN A 40 15.79 0.27 -17.98
C GLN A 40 15.12 -0.02 -16.64
N GLN A 41 15.84 0.27 -15.55
CA GLN A 41 15.29 0.09 -14.22
C GLN A 41 14.06 0.98 -14.06
N VAL A 42 12.92 0.34 -13.80
CA VAL A 42 11.64 1.02 -13.65
C VAL A 42 11.66 1.81 -12.35
N THR A 43 11.84 3.13 -12.45
CA THR A 43 11.85 4.00 -11.26
C THR A 43 10.49 3.94 -10.56
N LYS A 44 10.49 3.65 -9.26
CA LYS A 44 9.31 3.68 -8.38
C LYS A 44 9.09 5.11 -7.90
N VAL A 45 7.91 5.69 -8.14
CA VAL A 45 7.61 7.12 -7.91
C VAL A 45 6.23 7.25 -7.23
N ALA A 46 6.10 8.13 -6.23
CA ALA A 46 4.79 8.43 -5.62
C ALA A 46 3.94 9.31 -6.55
N TYR A 47 2.63 9.04 -6.64
CA TYR A 47 1.73 9.72 -7.59
C TYR A 47 1.77 11.26 -7.49
N GLN A 48 1.87 11.82 -6.28
CA GLN A 48 1.94 13.28 -6.09
C GLN A 48 3.26 13.90 -6.60
N ASN A 49 4.35 13.11 -6.70
CA ASN A 49 5.66 13.55 -7.19
C ASN A 49 5.78 13.48 -8.72
N LEU A 50 4.84 12.84 -9.42
CA LEU A 50 4.80 12.83 -10.89
C LEU A 50 4.48 14.22 -11.45
N GLY A 51 5.12 14.61 -12.54
CA GLY A 51 4.80 15.84 -13.27
C GLY A 51 3.38 15.80 -13.85
N ALA A 52 2.73 16.97 -14.01
CA ALA A 52 1.31 17.04 -14.41
C ALA A 52 1.00 16.33 -15.75
N LYS A 53 1.93 16.34 -16.71
CA LYS A 53 1.82 15.58 -17.98
C LYS A 53 1.81 14.06 -17.75
N GLN A 54 2.60 13.56 -16.79
CA GLN A 54 2.64 12.14 -16.42
C GLN A 54 1.40 11.73 -15.62
N ARG A 55 0.91 12.58 -14.70
CA ARG A 55 -0.34 12.29 -13.94
C ARG A 55 -1.53 12.05 -14.87
N LYS A 56 -1.63 12.80 -15.98
CA LYS A 56 -2.64 12.59 -17.04
C LYS A 56 -2.49 11.26 -17.83
N GLN A 57 -1.38 10.54 -17.69
CA GLN A 57 -1.19 9.20 -18.27
C GLN A 57 -1.69 8.08 -17.34
N LEU A 58 -2.04 8.39 -16.09
CA LEU A 58 -2.81 7.49 -15.24
C LEU A 58 -4.30 7.72 -15.47
N ARG A 59 -5.06 6.63 -15.55
CA ARG A 59 -6.52 6.66 -15.70
C ARG A 59 -7.15 5.96 -14.50
N PHE A 60 -8.10 6.64 -13.87
CA PHE A 60 -8.88 6.11 -12.76
C PHE A 60 -10.29 5.78 -13.24
N ARG A 61 -10.89 4.71 -12.69
CA ARG A 61 -12.30 4.36 -12.83
C ARG A 61 -12.84 3.96 -11.48
N PHE A 62 -13.92 4.59 -11.03
CA PHE A 62 -14.58 4.33 -9.76
C PHE A 62 -15.97 3.76 -10.02
N GLN A 63 -16.19 2.52 -9.59
CA GLN A 63 -17.46 1.81 -9.73
C GLN A 63 -18.02 1.53 -8.33
N ALA A 64 -19.04 2.30 -7.96
CA ALA A 64 -19.89 2.01 -6.80
C ALA A 64 -20.81 0.84 -7.15
N LYS A 65 -20.96 -0.11 -6.23
CA LYS A 65 -21.90 -1.23 -6.33
C LYS A 65 -22.67 -1.34 -5.01
N SER A 66 -23.96 -1.66 -5.11
CA SER A 66 -24.80 -1.99 -3.95
C SER A 66 -24.10 -3.00 -3.06
N ASP A 67 -24.04 -2.72 -1.75
CA ASP A 67 -23.55 -3.70 -0.77
C ASP A 67 -24.68 -4.62 -0.32
N GLY A 68 -24.45 -5.93 -0.33
CA GLY A 68 -25.44 -6.95 0.06
C GLY A 68 -26.76 -6.98 -0.74
N GLY A 69 -26.96 -6.10 -1.73
CA GLY A 69 -28.27 -5.86 -2.37
C GLY A 69 -29.02 -4.62 -1.83
N SER A 70 -28.39 -3.80 -0.98
CA SER A 70 -28.93 -2.52 -0.49
C SER A 70 -29.18 -1.50 -1.61
N ASP A 71 -30.40 -0.93 -1.64
CA ASP A 71 -30.75 0.19 -2.53
C ASP A 71 -30.05 1.50 -2.17
N THR A 72 -29.51 1.61 -0.95
CA THR A 72 -29.03 2.88 -0.39
C THR A 72 -27.53 2.92 -0.08
N LEU A 73 -26.90 1.79 0.27
CA LEU A 73 -25.48 1.71 0.65
C LEU A 73 -24.66 0.99 -0.42
N TYR A 74 -23.55 1.62 -0.83
CA TYR A 74 -22.75 1.20 -1.97
C TYR A 74 -21.25 1.18 -1.62
N ASN A 75 -20.60 0.06 -1.92
CA ASN A 75 -19.15 -0.12 -1.82
C ASN A 75 -18.48 0.29 -3.14
N VAL A 76 -17.40 1.09 -3.05
CA VAL A 76 -16.73 1.68 -4.22
C VAL A 76 -15.42 0.98 -4.51
N ASN A 77 -15.32 0.42 -5.71
CA ASN A 77 -14.12 -0.20 -6.24
C ASN A 77 -13.41 0.78 -7.19
N ALA A 78 -12.08 0.84 -7.16
CA ALA A 78 -11.30 1.72 -8.03
C ALA A 78 -10.28 0.96 -8.88
N ARG A 79 -10.38 1.06 -10.21
CA ARG A 79 -9.33 0.61 -11.14
C ARG A 79 -8.37 1.76 -11.41
N ILE A 80 -7.07 1.53 -11.20
CA ILE A 80 -6.00 2.47 -11.57
C ILE A 80 -5.19 1.84 -12.69
N THR A 81 -5.15 2.47 -13.86
CA THR A 81 -4.35 2.06 -15.03
C THR A 81 -3.20 3.04 -15.24
N ASN A 82 -1.96 2.54 -15.28
CA ASN A 82 -0.76 3.36 -15.43
C ASN A 82 -0.19 3.26 -16.85
N LYS A 83 -0.20 4.36 -17.62
CA LYS A 83 0.49 4.45 -18.93
C LYS A 83 1.80 5.25 -18.89
N THR A 84 2.34 5.55 -17.70
CA THR A 84 3.69 6.13 -17.57
C THR A 84 4.78 5.04 -17.71
N LYS A 85 6.05 5.46 -17.77
CA LYS A 85 7.22 4.57 -17.68
C LYS A 85 7.68 4.24 -16.25
N HIS A 86 7.01 4.79 -15.23
CA HIS A 86 7.37 4.62 -13.82
C HIS A 86 6.46 3.59 -13.14
N ALA A 87 6.94 2.92 -12.09
CA ALA A 87 6.07 2.19 -11.17
C ALA A 87 5.44 3.21 -10.21
N VAL A 88 4.14 3.44 -10.31
CA VAL A 88 3.49 4.56 -9.61
C VAL A 88 2.83 4.08 -8.33
N THR A 89 3.22 4.67 -7.20
CA THR A 89 2.72 4.29 -5.88
C THR A 89 1.68 5.27 -5.33
N PHE A 90 0.70 4.72 -4.63
CA PHE A 90 -0.35 5.44 -3.91
C PHE A 90 -0.42 4.94 -2.46
N ASN A 91 -0.86 5.78 -1.53
CA ASN A 91 -1.35 5.34 -0.22
C ASN A 91 -2.89 5.23 -0.29
N ARG A 92 -3.45 4.06 0.01
CA ARG A 92 -4.89 3.78 -0.15
C ARG A 92 -5.73 4.63 0.81
N ALA A 93 -5.26 4.87 2.04
CA ALA A 93 -5.92 5.73 3.01
C ALA A 93 -5.86 7.25 2.69
N LYS A 94 -5.22 7.64 1.57
CA LYS A 94 -5.21 9.04 1.08
C LYS A 94 -6.24 9.31 -0.03
N PHE A 95 -7.03 8.33 -0.46
CA PHE A 95 -8.20 8.59 -1.29
C PHE A 95 -9.35 9.13 -0.44
N PHE A 96 -10.08 10.13 -0.94
CA PHE A 96 -11.30 10.64 -0.31
C PHE A 96 -12.34 11.09 -1.35
N ILE A 97 -13.61 11.08 -0.96
CA ILE A 97 -14.68 11.78 -1.68
C ILE A 97 -14.93 13.11 -0.96
N ASP A 98 -15.12 14.18 -1.73
CA ASP A 98 -15.53 15.49 -1.23
C ASP A 98 -16.95 15.79 -1.77
N ARG A 99 -17.94 15.88 -0.88
CA ARG A 99 -19.32 16.21 -1.22
C ARG A 99 -19.45 17.72 -1.35
N THR A 100 -19.64 18.23 -2.58
CA THR A 100 -19.52 19.67 -2.84
C THR A 100 -20.70 20.49 -2.30
N ALA A 101 -21.88 19.87 -2.17
CA ALA A 101 -23.05 20.51 -1.55
C ALA A 101 -22.86 20.77 -0.05
N ASP A 102 -22.29 19.80 0.67
CA ASP A 102 -22.29 19.73 2.13
C ASP A 102 -20.90 20.03 2.77
N GLY A 103 -19.83 19.98 1.99
CA GLY A 103 -18.44 20.12 2.46
C GLY A 103 -17.83 18.84 3.07
N ASP A 104 -18.64 17.83 3.34
CA ASP A 104 -18.26 16.57 3.98
C ASP A 104 -17.25 15.73 3.18
N LYS A 105 -16.36 15.05 3.90
CA LYS A 105 -15.30 14.21 3.33
C LYS A 105 -15.43 12.75 3.77
N ILE A 106 -15.77 11.89 2.82
CA ILE A 106 -15.78 10.44 3.03
C ILE A 106 -14.36 9.93 2.79
N LYS A 107 -13.73 9.39 3.84
CA LYS A 107 -12.35 8.86 3.79
C LYS A 107 -12.35 7.44 3.21
N SER A 108 -11.24 7.04 2.58
CA SER A 108 -11.03 5.65 2.20
C SER A 108 -11.02 4.74 3.43
N ALA A 109 -11.76 3.63 3.37
CA ALA A 109 -11.70 2.54 4.35
C ALA A 109 -10.43 1.69 4.15
N ALA A 110 -9.94 1.61 2.91
CA ALA A 110 -8.76 0.83 2.57
C ALA A 110 -7.46 1.46 3.07
N THR A 111 -6.59 0.61 3.66
CA THR A 111 -5.29 0.97 4.24
C THR A 111 -4.11 0.45 3.40
N GLY A 112 -2.88 0.79 3.81
CA GLY A 112 -1.64 0.40 3.14
C GLY A 112 -1.32 1.21 1.88
N ARG A 113 -0.38 0.71 1.08
CA ARG A 113 0.00 1.30 -0.21
C ARG A 113 -0.55 0.45 -1.37
N VAL A 114 -0.31 0.91 -2.60
CA VAL A 114 -0.41 0.11 -3.82
C VAL A 114 0.55 0.64 -4.89
N THR A 115 1.16 -0.26 -5.66
CA THR A 115 2.13 0.04 -6.73
C THR A 115 1.59 -0.42 -8.08
N VAL A 116 1.36 0.52 -8.99
CA VAL A 116 0.87 0.23 -10.35
C VAL A 116 2.04 0.24 -11.32
N GLN A 117 2.41 -0.94 -11.83
CA GLN A 117 3.54 -1.10 -12.75
C GLN A 117 3.30 -0.45 -14.14
N PRO A 118 4.36 -0.09 -14.90
CA PRO A 118 4.23 0.50 -16.23
C PRO A 118 3.38 -0.34 -17.18
N GLY A 119 2.40 0.29 -17.84
CA GLY A 119 1.48 -0.38 -18.76
C GLY A 119 0.49 -1.36 -18.11
N LYS A 120 0.49 -1.48 -16.78
CA LYS A 120 -0.42 -2.37 -16.03
C LYS A 120 -1.57 -1.58 -15.39
N HIS A 121 -2.47 -2.33 -14.76
CA HIS A 121 -3.52 -1.79 -13.91
C HIS A 121 -3.62 -2.58 -12.61
N VAL A 122 -4.26 -1.99 -11.60
CA VAL A 122 -4.65 -2.65 -10.35
C VAL A 122 -6.11 -2.32 -10.06
N ASP A 123 -6.82 -3.25 -9.42
CA ASP A 123 -8.16 -3.03 -8.88
C ASP A 123 -8.09 -2.95 -7.35
N LEU A 124 -8.50 -1.82 -6.80
CA LEU A 124 -8.71 -1.62 -5.38
C LEU A 124 -10.17 -1.95 -5.07
N LYS A 125 -10.39 -3.11 -4.42
CA LYS A 125 -11.68 -3.43 -3.82
C LYS A 125 -11.93 -2.58 -2.57
N GLU A 126 -13.21 -2.32 -2.29
CA GLU A 126 -13.69 -1.64 -1.07
C GLU A 126 -12.84 -0.42 -0.67
N LEU A 127 -12.52 0.45 -1.64
CA LEU A 127 -11.79 1.69 -1.38
C LEU A 127 -12.62 2.61 -0.47
N PHE A 128 -13.93 2.65 -0.71
CA PHE A 128 -14.93 3.23 0.18
C PHE A 128 -16.01 2.18 0.47
N ILE A 129 -16.53 2.17 1.69
CA ILE A 129 -17.54 1.24 2.19
C ILE A 129 -18.75 2.06 2.68
N ASP A 130 -19.96 1.50 2.60
CA ASP A 130 -21.22 2.09 3.09
C ASP A 130 -21.53 3.51 2.56
N VAL A 131 -21.09 3.83 1.34
CA VAL A 131 -21.33 5.15 0.77
C VAL A 131 -22.78 5.26 0.30
N ASN A 132 -23.51 6.22 0.85
CA ASN A 132 -24.90 6.44 0.45
C ASN A 132 -25.01 6.80 -1.05
N VAL A 133 -25.92 6.12 -1.76
CA VAL A 133 -26.07 6.21 -3.22
C VAL A 133 -26.32 7.63 -3.75
N SER A 134 -26.86 8.53 -2.92
CA SER A 134 -27.04 9.95 -3.25
C SER A 134 -25.74 10.64 -3.68
N VAL A 135 -24.59 10.27 -3.09
CA VAL A 135 -23.26 10.80 -3.41
C VAL A 135 -22.86 10.54 -4.88
N PHE A 136 -23.43 9.50 -5.51
CA PHE A 136 -23.20 9.16 -6.91
C PHE A 136 -24.31 9.66 -7.85
N ARG A 137 -25.29 10.39 -7.31
CA ARG A 137 -26.38 11.08 -8.02
C ARG A 137 -26.24 12.62 -7.94
N SER A 138 -25.39 13.14 -7.05
CA SER A 138 -25.18 14.57 -6.80
C SER A 138 -23.73 15.02 -7.08
N ALA A 139 -23.43 16.28 -6.77
CA ALA A 139 -22.11 16.89 -6.94
C ALA A 139 -21.08 16.40 -5.91
N GLY A 140 -20.09 15.66 -6.37
CA GLY A 140 -18.94 15.25 -5.59
C GLY A 140 -17.75 14.87 -6.46
N THR A 141 -16.57 14.81 -5.85
CA THR A 141 -15.32 14.48 -6.55
C THR A 141 -14.49 13.47 -5.77
N PHE A 142 -13.98 12.45 -6.46
CA PHE A 142 -12.94 11.55 -5.98
C PHE A 142 -11.57 12.25 -6.05
N TYR A 143 -10.87 12.31 -4.93
CA TYR A 143 -9.55 12.94 -4.79
C TYR A 143 -8.50 11.97 -4.24
N TYR A 144 -7.22 12.30 -4.46
CA TYR A 144 -6.08 11.72 -3.76
C TYR A 144 -5.31 12.81 -3.00
N LEU A 145 -4.95 12.56 -1.74
CA LEU A 145 -4.15 13.42 -0.86
C LEU A 145 -4.79 14.78 -0.49
N ASN A 146 -5.19 15.61 -1.46
CA ASN A 146 -5.88 16.89 -1.26
C ASN A 146 -6.65 17.32 -2.54
N LYS A 147 -7.34 18.48 -2.50
CA LYS A 147 -8.17 18.96 -3.62
C LYS A 147 -7.38 19.34 -4.90
N HIS A 148 -6.04 19.35 -4.89
CA HIS A 148 -5.22 19.61 -6.08
C HIS A 148 -4.99 18.37 -6.96
N PHE A 149 -5.46 17.19 -6.54
CA PHE A 149 -5.41 15.96 -7.34
C PHE A 149 -6.81 15.34 -7.52
N PRO A 150 -7.73 16.02 -8.25
CA PRO A 150 -9.00 15.41 -8.66
C PRO A 150 -8.74 14.21 -9.57
N LEU A 151 -9.54 13.15 -9.39
CA LEU A 151 -9.37 11.87 -10.10
C LEU A 151 -10.55 11.55 -11.02
N ALA A 152 -11.78 11.88 -10.60
CA ALA A 152 -13.05 11.76 -11.32
C ALA A 152 -14.18 12.45 -10.50
N TYR A 153 -15.28 12.86 -11.13
CA TYR A 153 -16.51 13.20 -10.42
C TYR A 153 -17.23 11.93 -9.91
N THR A 154 -18.04 12.05 -8.85
CA THR A 154 -18.84 10.94 -8.30
C THR A 154 -20.10 10.62 -9.12
N TYR A 155 -20.57 11.58 -9.90
CA TYR A 155 -21.75 11.45 -10.76
C TYR A 155 -21.67 10.21 -11.68
N HIS A 156 -22.77 9.46 -11.78
CA HIS A 156 -22.88 8.15 -12.44
C HIS A 156 -21.93 7.04 -11.96
N ALA A 157 -21.17 7.20 -10.88
CA ALA A 157 -20.26 6.13 -10.40
C ALA A 157 -20.99 4.82 -10.01
N HIS A 158 -22.29 4.88 -9.73
CA HIS A 158 -23.17 3.75 -9.43
C HIS A 158 -23.78 3.07 -10.67
N GLN A 159 -23.46 3.51 -11.90
CA GLN A 159 -24.11 3.06 -13.13
C GLN A 159 -23.12 2.44 -14.12
N GLY A 160 -23.53 1.34 -14.76
CA GLY A 160 -22.75 0.68 -15.82
C GLY A 160 -21.31 0.35 -15.38
N ASN A 161 -20.33 0.96 -16.06
CA ASN A 161 -18.90 0.79 -15.77
C ASN A 161 -18.37 1.71 -14.64
N GLY A 162 -19.20 2.59 -14.08
CA GLY A 162 -18.79 3.62 -13.14
C GLY A 162 -18.12 4.84 -13.79
N SER A 163 -17.80 5.84 -12.96
CA SER A 163 -17.18 7.10 -13.38
C SER A 163 -15.71 6.91 -13.72
N THR A 164 -15.15 7.76 -14.58
CA THR A 164 -13.73 7.73 -14.96
C THR A 164 -13.11 9.11 -14.93
N SER A 165 -11.77 9.21 -15.00
CA SER A 165 -11.07 10.51 -15.10
C SER A 165 -11.46 11.38 -16.29
N ASN A 166 -12.15 10.84 -17.30
CA ASN A 166 -12.73 11.64 -18.37
C ASN A 166 -13.85 12.56 -17.85
N SER A 167 -14.56 12.21 -16.77
CA SER A 167 -15.62 13.02 -16.16
C SER A 167 -15.16 14.43 -15.77
N LEU A 168 -13.90 14.60 -15.36
CA LEU A 168 -13.31 15.92 -15.07
C LEU A 168 -13.27 16.87 -16.28
N GLN A 169 -13.55 16.36 -17.48
CA GLN A 169 -13.74 17.17 -18.68
C GLN A 169 -15.14 17.12 -19.27
N ASP A 170 -16.01 16.24 -18.77
CA ASP A 170 -17.38 16.07 -19.22
C ASP A 170 -18.26 17.27 -18.84
N ASN A 171 -19.16 17.69 -19.75
CA ASN A 171 -19.96 18.90 -19.58
C ASN A 171 -21.17 18.70 -18.66
N GLU A 172 -21.78 17.52 -18.66
CA GLU A 172 -22.94 17.20 -17.82
C GLU A 172 -22.50 17.05 -16.35
N ALA A 173 -21.44 16.30 -16.10
CA ALA A 173 -20.86 16.17 -14.77
C ALA A 173 -20.33 17.53 -14.22
N LYS A 174 -19.79 18.40 -15.08
CA LYS A 174 -19.44 19.80 -14.72
C LYS A 174 -20.67 20.66 -14.41
N ALA A 175 -21.79 20.46 -15.09
CA ALA A 175 -23.03 21.21 -14.84
C ALA A 175 -23.60 20.86 -13.46
N VAL A 176 -23.71 19.56 -13.14
CA VAL A 176 -24.12 19.06 -11.81
C VAL A 176 -23.18 19.60 -10.72
N GLN A 177 -21.86 19.53 -10.95
CA GLN A 177 -20.86 20.04 -10.02
C GLN A 177 -20.99 21.55 -9.78
N SER A 178 -21.34 22.33 -10.80
CA SER A 178 -21.50 23.79 -10.71
C SER A 178 -22.78 24.21 -9.99
N GLN A 179 -23.91 23.55 -10.29
CA GLN A 179 -25.22 23.87 -9.69
C GLN A 179 -25.23 23.72 -8.16
N ALA A 180 -24.54 22.71 -7.63
CA ALA A 180 -24.40 22.56 -6.18
C ALA A 180 -23.65 23.73 -5.54
N ALA A 181 -22.56 24.21 -6.15
CA ALA A 181 -21.79 25.34 -5.63
C ALA A 181 -22.58 26.66 -5.63
N SER A 182 -23.46 26.86 -6.62
CA SER A 182 -24.41 27.97 -6.63
C SER A 182 -25.40 27.86 -5.47
N ASN A 183 -26.03 26.70 -5.26
CA ASN A 183 -27.03 26.53 -4.20
C ASN A 183 -26.44 26.69 -2.79
N THR A 184 -25.23 26.18 -2.53
CA THR A 184 -24.51 26.39 -1.26
C THR A 184 -24.10 27.86 -1.04
N SER A 185 -24.04 28.67 -2.10
CA SER A 185 -23.78 30.12 -2.02
C SER A 185 -25.04 30.96 -1.78
N SER A 186 -26.25 30.40 -1.96
CA SER A 186 -27.53 31.12 -1.87
C SER A 186 -28.22 31.02 -0.50
N SER A 187 -27.75 30.14 0.40
CA SER A 187 -28.39 29.87 1.70
C SER A 187 -27.90 30.76 2.85
N SER A 188 -26.97 31.69 2.61
CA SER A 188 -26.30 32.50 3.63
C SER A 188 -26.97 33.85 3.94
N SER A 189 -28.10 34.19 3.31
CA SER A 189 -28.72 35.52 3.47
C SER A 189 -30.26 35.54 3.40
N ALA A 190 -30.94 35.01 4.44
CA ALA A 190 -32.34 35.34 4.72
C ALA A 190 -32.71 35.18 6.21
N VAL A 191 -32.80 36.32 6.92
CA VAL A 191 -33.57 36.62 8.15
C VAL A 191 -33.59 35.63 9.35
N ALA A 192 -33.29 36.18 10.53
CA ALA A 192 -33.72 35.64 11.82
C ALA A 192 -35.06 36.27 12.27
N THR A 193 -35.81 35.60 13.15
CA THR A 193 -36.46 36.18 14.35
C THR A 193 -37.16 35.09 15.18
N SER A 194 -36.81 35.02 16.47
CA SER A 194 -37.56 34.60 17.69
C SER A 194 -38.79 33.67 17.60
N THR A 195 -39.04 32.76 18.56
CA THR A 195 -39.19 33.08 20.00
C THR A 195 -39.04 31.84 20.93
N SER A 196 -38.78 32.10 22.22
CA SER A 196 -38.63 31.19 23.40
C SER A 196 -39.74 30.14 23.60
N THR A 197 -39.51 29.00 24.29
CA THR A 197 -39.39 28.84 25.77
C THR A 197 -38.44 27.66 26.17
N THR A 198 -37.49 27.76 27.12
CA THR A 198 -37.56 27.68 28.62
C THR A 198 -38.33 26.45 29.15
N ALA A 199 -37.89 25.65 30.14
CA ALA A 199 -36.72 25.53 31.04
C ALA A 199 -36.81 24.10 31.69
N ASN A 200 -35.96 23.47 32.54
CA ASN A 200 -34.66 23.64 33.23
C ASN A 200 -34.53 22.41 34.20
N SER A 201 -33.35 22.12 34.79
CA SER A 201 -33.09 21.17 35.91
C SER A 201 -33.26 19.65 35.67
N ALA A 202 -32.64 18.73 36.45
CA ALA A 202 -31.38 18.71 37.22
C ALA A 202 -31.08 17.29 37.81
N SER A 203 -29.84 17.06 38.27
CA SER A 203 -29.42 16.14 39.36
C SER A 203 -28.99 14.67 39.08
N ALA A 204 -27.76 14.34 39.54
CA ALA A 204 -27.29 13.16 40.34
C ALA A 204 -27.64 11.68 39.97
N ASN A 205 -26.91 10.63 40.41
CA ASN A 205 -25.51 10.38 40.84
C ASN A 205 -25.33 8.84 41.12
N SER A 206 -24.08 8.31 41.14
CA SER A 206 -23.68 6.91 41.49
C SER A 206 -24.17 5.81 40.50
N GLY A 207 -23.57 4.61 40.35
CA GLY A 207 -22.39 3.92 40.92
C GLY A 207 -22.54 2.38 40.74
N SER A 208 -21.57 1.46 40.88
CA SER A 208 -20.10 1.51 41.05
C SER A 208 -19.49 0.08 40.87
N THR A 209 -18.15 -0.06 40.76
CA THR A 209 -17.30 -1.31 40.83
C THR A 209 -17.51 -2.42 39.75
N ASN A 210 -16.52 -2.95 38.99
CA ASN A 210 -15.27 -3.73 39.26
C ASN A 210 -15.54 -5.26 39.48
N THR A 211 -14.72 -6.30 39.13
CA THR A 211 -13.25 -6.46 38.91
C THR A 211 -12.88 -7.81 38.21
N THR A 212 -11.74 -7.94 37.48
CA THR A 212 -10.88 -9.18 37.24
C THR A 212 -11.42 -10.44 36.47
N THR A 213 -10.66 -11.34 35.80
CA THR A 213 -9.26 -11.44 35.26
C THR A 213 -9.16 -12.47 34.08
N GLY A 214 -8.06 -12.45 33.29
CA GLY A 214 -7.66 -13.51 32.33
C GLY A 214 -6.14 -13.50 31.96
N THR A 215 -5.57 -14.60 31.41
CA THR A 215 -4.09 -14.83 31.37
C THR A 215 -3.60 -15.84 30.29
N ASN A 216 -2.28 -15.88 30.01
CA ASN A 216 -1.43 -16.91 29.33
C ASN A 216 -1.50 -17.07 27.77
N SER A 217 -0.44 -17.39 26.99
CA SER A 217 1.04 -17.59 27.23
C SER A 217 1.94 -17.68 25.94
N SER A 218 3.25 -17.28 26.02
CA SER A 218 4.57 -17.71 25.37
C SER A 218 4.71 -18.39 23.96
N ASN A 219 5.83 -18.47 23.17
CA ASN A 219 7.28 -18.05 23.19
C ASN A 219 7.97 -18.17 21.76
N GLY A 220 9.29 -17.85 21.55
CA GLY A 220 10.11 -17.94 20.28
C GLY A 220 10.56 -19.36 19.78
N SER A 221 11.39 -19.64 18.72
CA SER A 221 12.68 -19.09 18.16
C SER A 221 13.34 -19.37 16.68
N THR A 222 14.71 -19.58 16.49
CA THR A 222 15.62 -19.35 15.28
C THR A 222 16.64 -20.44 14.76
N GLY A 223 17.50 -20.09 13.75
CA GLY A 223 19.01 -20.00 13.89
C GLY A 223 19.71 -18.59 13.68
N SER A 224 21.02 -18.42 13.98
CA SER A 224 21.88 -17.17 13.88
C SER A 224 22.47 -16.83 12.45
N THR A 225 23.24 -15.75 12.11
CA THR A 225 24.60 -15.29 12.57
C THR A 225 25.11 -13.89 12.08
N LYS A 226 26.15 -13.35 12.78
CA LYS A 226 27.29 -12.39 12.47
C LYS A 226 27.64 -12.06 10.97
N SER A 227 28.25 -10.92 10.55
CA SER A 227 29.27 -10.02 11.17
C SER A 227 29.39 -8.58 10.58
N ASP A 228 29.96 -7.66 11.40
CA ASP A 228 30.83 -6.46 11.18
C ASP A 228 30.86 -5.62 9.86
N GLY A 229 31.14 -4.31 9.99
CA GLY A 229 31.46 -3.41 8.87
C GLY A 229 31.03 -1.93 9.02
N THR A 230 31.77 -1.11 9.80
CA THR A 230 31.48 0.32 9.96
C THR A 230 31.77 1.15 8.71
N THR A 231 30.77 1.80 8.13
CA THR A 231 30.90 3.05 7.35
C THR A 231 29.59 3.83 7.39
N SER A 232 29.64 5.10 7.84
CA SER A 232 28.49 6.00 7.77
C SER A 232 28.36 6.55 6.35
N ASN A 233 27.19 6.35 5.73
CA ASN A 233 26.79 7.12 4.56
C ASN A 233 25.26 7.15 4.47
N GLN A 234 24.65 8.34 4.46
CA GLN A 234 23.21 8.47 4.34
C GLN A 234 22.76 8.16 2.90
N THR A 235 21.92 7.13 2.75
CA THR A 235 21.15 6.89 1.53
C THR A 235 19.66 6.91 1.85
N SER A 236 18.86 7.52 0.97
CA SER A 236 17.40 7.53 1.12
C SER A 236 16.87 6.09 1.14
N GLY A 237 15.96 5.79 2.08
CA GLY A 237 15.64 4.43 2.57
C GLY A 237 14.93 3.46 1.62
N THR A 238 15.23 3.47 0.32
CA THR A 238 14.69 2.54 -0.69
C THR A 238 15.72 1.57 -1.27
N ASN A 239 16.99 1.65 -0.84
CA ASN A 239 18.06 0.71 -1.18
C ASN A 239 18.87 0.30 0.08
N LEU A 240 18.18 -0.27 1.08
CA LEU A 240 18.87 -0.89 2.22
C LEU A 240 19.40 -2.28 1.84
N THR A 241 20.60 -2.61 2.32
CA THR A 241 21.10 -3.99 2.26
C THR A 241 20.36 -4.89 3.25
N GLN A 242 20.42 -6.21 3.07
CA GLN A 242 19.88 -7.16 4.05
C GLN A 242 20.49 -6.96 5.44
N ALA A 243 21.80 -6.66 5.53
CA ALA A 243 22.47 -6.37 6.80
C ALA A 243 21.97 -5.07 7.47
N GLN A 244 21.68 -4.02 6.70
CA GLN A 244 21.07 -2.79 7.24
C GLN A 244 19.64 -3.04 7.73
N LEU A 245 18.83 -3.77 6.96
CA LEU A 245 17.47 -4.16 7.36
C LEU A 245 17.47 -5.09 8.59
N GLN A 246 18.43 -6.01 8.69
CA GLN A 246 18.66 -6.85 9.86
C GLN A 246 18.94 -6.01 11.10
N ALA A 247 19.92 -5.11 11.03
CA ALA A 247 20.29 -4.24 12.14
C ALA A 247 19.11 -3.35 12.58
N TRP A 248 18.32 -2.87 11.62
CA TRP A 248 17.15 -2.03 11.92
C TRP A 248 16.01 -2.81 12.58
N ALA A 249 15.63 -3.97 12.02
CA ALA A 249 14.63 -4.84 12.62
C ALA A 249 15.08 -5.30 14.01
N PHE A 250 16.35 -5.69 14.17
CA PHE A 250 16.94 -6.05 15.47
C PHE A 250 16.81 -4.92 16.51
N LYS A 251 17.12 -3.65 16.16
CA LYS A 251 16.93 -2.49 17.06
C LYS A 251 15.51 -2.41 17.64
N HIS A 252 14.49 -2.75 16.85
CA HIS A 252 13.09 -2.70 17.28
C HIS A 252 12.58 -4.01 17.91
N THR A 253 13.09 -5.17 17.51
CA THR A 253 12.75 -6.45 18.16
C THR A 253 13.39 -6.56 19.55
N ALA A 254 14.68 -6.21 19.69
CA ALA A 254 15.42 -6.34 20.94
C ALA A 254 14.84 -5.49 22.09
N ALA A 255 14.18 -4.37 21.78
CA ALA A 255 13.52 -3.50 22.76
C ALA A 255 12.35 -4.15 23.53
N ASN A 256 11.89 -5.34 23.12
CA ASN A 256 10.84 -6.10 23.80
C ASN A 256 11.40 -7.10 24.85
N TYR A 257 12.72 -7.22 24.99
CA TYR A 257 13.39 -8.17 25.87
C TYR A 257 13.90 -7.49 27.12
N ASN A 258 13.69 -8.12 28.29
CA ASN A 258 14.18 -7.65 29.59
C ASN A 258 15.57 -8.22 29.94
N PHE A 259 16.25 -8.84 28.99
CA PHE A 259 17.63 -9.33 29.08
C PHE A 259 18.40 -9.04 27.79
N ASN A 260 19.73 -9.14 27.85
CA ASN A 260 20.60 -8.79 26.73
C ASN A 260 20.54 -9.86 25.62
N VAL A 261 19.77 -9.56 24.58
CA VAL A 261 19.73 -10.32 23.32
C VAL A 261 20.68 -9.73 22.27
N THR A 262 21.14 -10.56 21.34
CA THR A 262 22.08 -10.22 20.26
C THR A 262 21.50 -10.55 18.87
N PRO A 263 22.07 -10.09 17.74
CA PRO A 263 21.62 -10.52 16.41
C PRO A 263 21.81 -12.02 16.15
N ASN A 264 22.66 -12.73 16.91
CA ASN A 264 22.72 -14.19 16.88
C ASN A 264 21.49 -14.81 17.54
N ASP A 265 20.75 -14.05 18.34
CA ASP A 265 19.53 -14.46 18.99
C ASP A 265 18.28 -14.22 18.12
N PHE A 266 18.43 -13.87 16.82
CA PHE A 266 17.32 -13.64 15.89
C PHE A 266 17.52 -14.15 14.44
N THR A 267 16.48 -14.77 13.85
CA THR A 267 16.46 -15.27 12.46
C THR A 267 15.90 -14.14 11.62
N PHE A 268 16.49 -13.89 10.45
CA PHE A 268 16.00 -12.83 9.57
C PHE A 268 15.62 -13.41 8.22
N THR A 269 14.34 -13.73 8.05
CA THR A 269 13.78 -14.19 6.77
C THR A 269 13.40 -12.97 5.95
N PHE A 270 14.26 -12.59 5.01
CA PHE A 270 14.02 -11.47 4.09
C PHE A 270 13.07 -11.85 2.96
N GLY A 271 12.30 -10.88 2.49
CA GLY A 271 11.40 -11.05 1.35
C GLY A 271 11.07 -9.72 0.67
N THR A 272 10.04 -9.76 -0.16
CA THR A 272 9.49 -8.58 -0.82
C THR A 272 7.99 -8.76 -0.93
N ASN A 273 7.20 -7.77 -0.52
CA ASN A 273 5.74 -7.85 -0.58
C ASN A 273 5.22 -7.63 -2.03
N SER A 274 3.89 -7.75 -2.22
CA SER A 274 3.22 -7.53 -3.50
C SER A 274 3.44 -6.12 -4.10
N ASP A 275 3.88 -5.16 -3.29
CA ASP A 275 4.16 -3.79 -3.68
C ASP A 275 5.62 -3.53 -4.09
N GLY A 276 6.50 -4.54 -4.01
CA GLY A 276 7.93 -4.32 -4.23
C GLY A 276 8.55 -3.50 -3.10
N GLU A 277 8.18 -3.76 -1.86
CA GLU A 277 8.76 -3.19 -0.64
C GLU A 277 9.44 -4.31 0.15
N ALA A 278 10.64 -4.04 0.68
CA ALA A 278 11.47 -5.05 1.35
C ALA A 278 10.85 -5.45 2.69
N THR A 279 10.73 -6.75 2.93
CA THR A 279 10.19 -7.30 4.18
C THR A 279 11.26 -8.08 4.94
N VAL A 280 11.11 -8.14 6.25
CA VAL A 280 11.90 -9.03 7.12
C VAL A 280 11.03 -9.59 8.22
N THR A 281 11.09 -10.90 8.39
CA THR A 281 10.36 -11.65 9.43
C THR A 281 11.38 -12.20 10.44
N VAL A 282 11.07 -12.06 11.74
CA VAL A 282 12.02 -12.18 12.85
C VAL A 282 11.49 -13.10 13.97
N ALA A 283 12.30 -14.05 14.43
CA ALA A 283 12.06 -14.94 15.59
C ALA A 283 13.26 -14.89 16.57
N GLU A 284 13.10 -15.21 17.88
CA GLU A 284 14.14 -15.33 18.97
C GLU A 284 15.07 -16.57 18.84
N ASN A 285 16.11 -16.88 19.65
CA ASN A 285 16.97 -18.10 19.45
C ASN A 285 17.08 -19.16 20.58
N HIS A 286 16.11 -20.06 20.70
CA HIS A 286 16.11 -21.25 21.55
C HIS A 286 17.18 -22.32 21.23
N SER A 287 17.89 -22.22 20.11
CA SER A 287 19.12 -22.99 19.85
C SER A 287 20.41 -22.24 20.26
N SER A 288 20.34 -20.98 20.70
CA SER A 288 21.47 -20.27 21.31
C SER A 288 21.60 -20.62 22.79
N SER A 289 22.84 -20.62 23.27
CA SER A 289 23.13 -20.69 24.70
C SER A 289 22.55 -19.51 25.49
N ASN A 290 22.32 -18.35 24.84
CA ASN A 290 21.78 -17.15 25.51
C ASN A 290 20.30 -17.35 25.87
N MET A 291 19.44 -17.66 24.90
CA MET A 291 18.02 -17.91 25.20
C MET A 291 17.82 -19.20 26.00
N GLN A 292 18.69 -20.21 25.83
CA GLN A 292 18.68 -21.42 26.68
C GLN A 292 18.94 -21.09 28.16
N ALA A 293 19.86 -20.16 28.45
CA ALA A 293 20.02 -19.63 29.81
C ALA A 293 18.78 -18.85 30.32
N HIS A 294 17.89 -18.44 29.42
CA HIS A 294 16.60 -17.81 29.72
C HIS A 294 15.38 -18.75 29.54
N ASN A 295 15.58 -20.07 29.60
CA ASN A 295 14.54 -21.12 29.60
C ASN A 295 13.75 -21.27 28.28
N ALA A 296 14.43 -21.03 27.17
CA ALA A 296 14.04 -21.47 25.83
C ALA A 296 13.71 -22.99 25.73
N ASP A 297 12.78 -23.36 24.83
CA ASP A 297 12.59 -24.74 24.36
C ASP A 297 13.25 -24.90 22.98
N PRO A 298 14.38 -25.62 22.84
CA PRO A 298 15.08 -25.79 21.56
C PRO A 298 14.24 -26.35 20.40
N ASN A 299 13.05 -26.88 20.66
CA ASN A 299 12.15 -27.46 19.67
C ASN A 299 11.18 -26.45 19.03
N THR A 300 11.01 -25.23 19.56
CA THR A 300 10.02 -24.25 19.08
C THR A 300 10.66 -23.06 18.36
N ASN A 301 10.17 -22.72 17.15
CA ASN A 301 10.72 -21.68 16.27
C ASN A 301 9.66 -20.73 15.58
N PRO A 302 8.78 -19.98 16.28
CA PRO A 302 7.84 -19.02 15.70
C PRO A 302 8.31 -17.55 15.73
N THR A 303 7.62 -16.73 14.95
CA THR A 303 7.93 -15.31 14.72
C THR A 303 7.47 -14.40 15.85
N VAL A 304 8.32 -13.45 16.26
CA VAL A 304 8.02 -12.40 17.25
C VAL A 304 7.87 -11.01 16.64
N ALA A 305 8.44 -10.74 15.47
CA ALA A 305 8.21 -9.51 14.72
C ALA A 305 8.22 -9.74 13.21
N SER A 306 7.48 -8.90 12.47
CA SER A 306 7.60 -8.82 11.02
C SER A 306 7.50 -7.35 10.61
N TYR A 307 8.40 -6.90 9.74
CA TYR A 307 8.51 -5.52 9.32
C TYR A 307 8.52 -5.36 7.80
N THR A 308 8.08 -4.20 7.33
CA THR A 308 8.20 -3.74 5.94
C THR A 308 8.91 -2.39 5.91
N VAL A 309 9.90 -2.23 5.04
CA VAL A 309 10.46 -0.91 4.69
C VAL A 309 9.61 -0.32 3.58
N ASN A 310 8.70 0.58 3.94
CA ASN A 310 7.71 1.12 3.02
C ASN A 310 8.35 2.09 2.00
N ALA A 311 7.61 2.49 0.96
CA ALA A 311 8.12 3.43 -0.05
C ALA A 311 8.32 4.89 0.44
N GLN A 312 8.27 5.17 1.74
CA GLN A 312 8.73 6.43 2.35
C GLN A 312 10.14 6.28 2.94
N GLY A 313 10.63 5.05 3.08
CA GLY A 313 11.85 4.73 3.83
C GLY A 313 11.60 4.58 5.33
N GLU A 314 10.36 4.31 5.75
CA GLU A 314 9.95 4.09 7.13
C GLU A 314 9.85 2.57 7.42
N LEU A 315 10.19 2.14 8.63
CA LEU A 315 9.98 0.77 9.10
C LEU A 315 8.59 0.66 9.71
N VAL A 316 7.74 -0.19 9.13
CA VAL A 316 6.38 -0.48 9.59
C VAL A 316 6.35 -1.87 10.23
N ASN A 317 5.74 -2.01 11.41
CA ASN A 317 5.44 -3.31 12.02
C ASN A 317 4.18 -3.89 11.36
N ASN A 318 4.30 -5.08 10.76
CA ASN A 318 3.25 -5.73 9.96
C ASN A 318 2.09 -6.30 10.81
N TYR A 319 2.25 -6.40 12.13
CA TYR A 319 1.20 -6.87 13.05
C TYR A 319 0.38 -5.71 13.62
N THR A 320 1.05 -4.63 14.05
CA THR A 320 0.38 -3.44 14.62
C THR A 320 0.01 -2.40 13.56
N GLN A 321 0.56 -2.52 12.35
CA GLN A 321 0.46 -1.56 11.24
C GLN A 321 0.97 -0.14 11.56
N GLN A 322 1.79 -0.01 12.61
CA GLN A 322 2.39 1.25 13.04
C GLN A 322 3.79 1.44 12.44
N VAL A 323 4.13 2.70 12.12
CA VAL A 323 5.51 3.11 11.85
C VAL A 323 6.29 3.07 13.16
N VAL A 324 7.33 2.24 13.24
CA VAL A 324 8.21 2.14 14.42
C VAL A 324 9.47 3.00 14.30
N ALA A 325 9.86 3.35 13.07
CA ALA A 325 10.89 4.36 12.80
C ALA A 325 10.67 5.02 11.43
N SER A 326 10.87 6.34 11.35
CA SER A 326 10.65 7.13 10.13
C SER A 326 11.78 7.06 9.11
N SER A 327 12.96 6.56 9.51
CA SER A 327 14.14 6.43 8.65
C SER A 327 15.19 5.52 9.28
N TYR A 328 16.02 4.88 8.44
CA TYR A 328 17.16 4.10 8.90
C TYR A 328 18.26 5.03 9.46
N GLY A 329 18.87 4.63 10.58
CA GLY A 329 19.98 5.36 11.22
C GLY A 329 19.58 6.39 12.28
N ASN A 330 18.28 6.65 12.46
CA ASN A 330 17.72 7.36 13.62
C ASN A 330 17.11 6.34 14.61
#